data_AF-A0A384JLV7-F1
#
_entry.id   AF-A0A384JLV7-F1
#
_cell.length_a   1.000
_cell.length_b   1.000
_cell.length_c   1.000
_cell.angle_alpha   90.00
_cell.angle_beta   90.00
_cell.angle_gamma   90.00
#
_symmetry.space_group_name_H-M   'P 1'
#
loop_
_entity.id
_entity.type
_entity.pdbx_description
1 polymer ?
#
loop_
_entity_poly.entity_id
_entity_poly.type
_entity_poly.pdbx_seq_one_letter_code
_entity_poly.pdbx_strand_id
1 'polypeptide(L)'
;MKLLGIFACTITPVEAAGGIHHGRSFQPSPLSLRPPTSFPGPHPKNPSIPRPIIDLGYERHQAMVNSTGHYNNFSNIPYAIPPLQDLRFSKPLPINSTSSHINHGSIGHICPQAHPDW
;
A
#
# COMPACT_ATOMS: atom_id res chain seq x y z
N MET A 1 34.29 41.40 1.33
CA MET A 1 35.09 40.24 1.77
C MET A 1 34.28 38.98 1.42
N LYS A 2 34.87 38.12 0.58
CA LYS A 2 34.38 36.84 0.01
C LYS A 2 33.03 36.81 -0.73
N LEU A 3 33.18 36.79 -2.04
CA LEU A 3 32.23 36.54 -3.12
C LEU A 3 32.00 35.02 -3.29
N LEU A 4 30.79 34.67 -3.73
CA LEU A 4 30.28 33.36 -4.16
C LEU A 4 31.31 32.49 -4.91
N GLY A 5 31.48 31.23 -4.47
CA GLY A 5 32.28 30.22 -5.16
C GLY A 5 31.41 29.32 -6.03
N ILE A 6 31.37 29.60 -7.33
CA ILE A 6 30.90 28.69 -8.37
C ILE A 6 32.14 27.92 -8.84
N PHE A 7 32.16 26.60 -8.71
CA PHE A 7 33.16 25.75 -9.35
C PHE A 7 32.45 24.79 -10.30
N ALA A 8 32.35 25.20 -11.56
CA ALA A 8 32.23 24.29 -12.68
C ALA A 8 33.65 23.92 -13.12
N CYS A 9 33.96 22.62 -13.19
CA CYS A 9 35.15 22.14 -13.87
C CYS A 9 34.76 20.91 -14.70
N THR A 10 34.63 21.14 -16.00
CA THR A 10 34.47 20.16 -17.06
C THR A 10 35.79 19.44 -17.32
N ILE A 11 35.78 18.11 -17.47
CA ILE A 11 36.90 17.33 -18.03
C ILE A 11 36.36 16.39 -19.12
N THR A 12 37.15 16.31 -20.19
CA THR A 12 36.95 15.90 -21.59
C THR A 12 36.60 14.42 -21.85
N PRO A 13 36.07 14.07 -23.05
CA PRO A 13 35.87 12.67 -23.46
C PRO A 13 37.20 11.97 -23.77
N VAL A 14 37.30 10.68 -23.42
CA VAL A 14 38.40 9.79 -23.83
C VAL A 14 37.94 8.96 -25.03
N GLU A 15 38.65 9.10 -26.15
CA GLU A 15 38.50 8.28 -27.35
C GLU A 15 39.53 7.15 -27.30
N ALA A 16 39.08 5.90 -27.44
CA ALA A 16 39.97 4.74 -27.49
C ALA A 16 39.47 3.72 -28.53
N ALA A 17 40.13 3.79 -29.69
CA ALA A 17 40.67 2.70 -30.50
C ALA A 17 39.73 1.57 -30.96
N GLY A 18 39.58 1.48 -32.29
CA GLY A 18 39.00 0.34 -32.99
C GLY A 18 39.81 -0.94 -32.86
N GLY A 19 39.09 -2.06 -32.76
CA GLY A 19 39.61 -3.41 -32.82
C GLY A 19 38.76 -4.26 -33.79
N ILE A 20 39.43 -4.85 -34.77
CA ILE A 20 38.87 -5.74 -35.79
C ILE A 20 38.60 -7.10 -35.16
N HIS A 21 37.34 -7.53 -35.09
CA HIS A 21 36.98 -8.89 -34.71
C HIS A 21 36.69 -9.74 -35.96
N HIS A 22 37.60 -10.68 -36.20
CA HIS A 22 37.42 -11.79 -37.14
C HIS A 22 36.20 -12.64 -36.75
N GLY A 23 35.46 -13.10 -37.77
CA GLY A 23 34.11 -13.61 -37.63
C GLY A 23 33.94 -14.98 -36.96
N ARG A 24 32.70 -15.19 -36.51
CA ARG A 24 31.98 -16.45 -36.64
C ARG A 24 30.51 -16.13 -36.93
N SER A 25 29.96 -16.74 -37.96
CA SER A 25 28.53 -16.64 -38.29
C SER A 25 27.73 -17.28 -37.14
N PHE A 26 26.80 -16.52 -36.55
CA PHE A 26 25.83 -17.07 -35.61
C PHE A 26 24.87 -17.97 -36.39
N GLN A 27 25.05 -19.28 -36.27
CA GLN A 27 24.11 -20.25 -36.81
C GLN A 27 23.01 -20.48 -35.74
N PRO A 28 21.75 -20.08 -35.98
CA PRO A 28 20.68 -20.36 -35.02
C PRO A 28 20.44 -21.86 -34.94
N SER A 29 20.35 -22.39 -33.73
CA SER A 29 20.04 -23.80 -33.48
C SER A 29 18.66 -24.17 -34.05
N PRO A 30 18.48 -25.38 -34.60
CA PRO A 30 17.21 -25.80 -35.19
C PRO A 30 16.07 -25.85 -34.16
N LEU A 31 14.87 -25.46 -34.60
CA LEU A 31 13.64 -25.34 -33.79
C LEU A 31 13.19 -26.62 -33.06
N SER A 32 13.76 -27.78 -33.37
CA SER A 32 13.34 -29.08 -32.84
C SER A 32 13.82 -29.41 -31.41
N LEU A 33 14.59 -28.54 -30.75
CA LEU A 33 15.12 -28.81 -29.40
C LEU A 33 14.55 -27.90 -28.29
N ARG A 34 13.44 -27.19 -28.54
CA ARG A 34 12.72 -26.51 -27.45
C ARG A 34 11.80 -27.49 -26.72
N PRO A 35 12.03 -27.82 -25.44
CA PRO A 35 11.03 -28.53 -24.65
C PRO A 35 9.74 -27.70 -24.58
N PRO A 36 8.55 -28.32 -24.62
CA PRO A 36 7.31 -27.58 -24.49
C PRO A 36 7.31 -26.86 -23.14
N THR A 37 7.11 -25.55 -23.16
CA THR A 37 6.86 -24.76 -21.96
C THR A 37 5.47 -25.09 -21.42
N SER A 38 5.29 -26.28 -20.83
CA SER A 38 4.16 -26.51 -19.93
C SER A 38 4.53 -25.90 -18.58
N PHE A 39 4.42 -24.58 -18.47
CA PHE A 39 4.33 -23.95 -17.16
C PHE A 39 3.10 -24.55 -16.47
N PRO A 40 3.21 -25.05 -15.21
CA PRO A 40 2.02 -25.33 -14.42
C PRO A 40 1.18 -24.05 -14.41
N GLY A 41 -0.03 -24.13 -14.95
CA GLY A 41 -0.95 -23.00 -14.94
C GLY A 41 -1.09 -22.46 -13.50
N PRO A 42 -1.32 -21.15 -13.32
CA PRO A 42 -1.58 -20.59 -11.99
C PRO A 42 -2.65 -21.44 -11.32
N HIS A 43 -2.34 -21.96 -10.12
CA HIS A 43 -3.37 -22.56 -9.28
C HIS A 43 -4.52 -21.55 -9.16
N PRO A 44 -5.80 -21.98 -9.29
CA PRO A 44 -6.92 -21.09 -9.06
C PRO A 44 -6.74 -20.47 -7.67
N LYS A 45 -6.52 -19.16 -7.61
CA LYS A 45 -6.57 -18.46 -6.33
C LYS A 45 -7.98 -18.70 -5.81
N ASN A 46 -8.09 -19.43 -4.69
CA ASN A 46 -9.35 -19.64 -4.00
C ASN A 46 -10.07 -18.27 -3.92
N PRO A 47 -11.30 -18.12 -4.47
CA PRO A 47 -11.96 -16.83 -4.46
C PRO A 47 -12.21 -16.42 -3.02
N SER A 48 -11.36 -15.52 -2.50
CA SER A 48 -11.59 -14.87 -1.23
C SER A 48 -12.92 -14.15 -1.34
N ILE A 49 -13.88 -14.49 -0.47
CA ILE A 49 -15.17 -13.81 -0.41
C ILE A 49 -14.90 -12.30 -0.34
N PRO A 50 -15.34 -11.50 -1.33
CA PRO A 50 -15.12 -10.07 -1.31
C PRO A 50 -15.79 -9.46 -0.08
N ARG A 51 -15.02 -8.75 0.74
CA ARG A 51 -15.57 -8.05 1.91
C ARG A 51 -16.16 -6.71 1.43
N PRO A 52 -17.43 -6.41 1.74
CA PRO A 52 -18.06 -5.18 1.29
C PRO A 52 -17.36 -3.97 1.90
N ILE A 53 -17.31 -2.88 1.14
CA ILE A 53 -16.80 -1.58 1.57
C ILE A 53 -17.94 -0.58 1.48
N ILE A 54 -18.16 0.18 2.54
CA ILE A 54 -19.10 1.30 2.59
C ILE A 54 -18.34 2.62 2.57
N ASP A 55 -18.89 3.61 1.89
CA ASP A 55 -18.38 4.98 1.88
C ASP A 55 -19.33 5.87 2.70
N LEU A 56 -18.83 6.44 3.78
CA LEU A 56 -19.59 7.29 4.70
C LEU A 56 -19.48 8.79 4.35
N GLY A 57 -18.76 9.13 3.28
CA GLY A 57 -18.47 10.51 2.86
C GLY A 57 -17.26 11.13 3.56
N TYR A 58 -16.97 10.74 4.80
CA TYR A 58 -15.75 11.13 5.52
C TYR A 58 -14.72 10.01 5.65
N GLU A 59 -15.13 8.75 5.53
CA GLU A 59 -14.26 7.58 5.62
C GLU A 59 -14.84 6.39 4.85
N ARG A 60 -13.96 5.53 4.33
CA ARG A 60 -14.33 4.25 3.73
C ARG A 60 -14.07 3.11 4.69
N HIS A 61 -15.10 2.30 4.94
CA HIS A 61 -15.03 1.21 5.91
C HIS A 61 -15.27 -0.15 5.26
N GLN A 62 -14.33 -1.09 5.42
CA GLN A 62 -14.52 -2.48 5.01
C GLN A 62 -15.15 -3.29 6.13
N ALA A 63 -16.04 -4.22 5.78
CA ALA A 63 -16.60 -5.16 6.74
C ALA A 63 -15.60 -6.26 7.12
N MET A 64 -15.72 -6.74 8.37
CA MET A 64 -15.33 -8.09 8.74
C MET A 64 -16.52 -9.02 8.52
N VAL A 65 -16.33 -10.07 7.72
CA VAL A 65 -17.39 -11.04 7.40
C VAL A 65 -17.39 -12.13 8.45
N ASN A 66 -18.52 -12.32 9.14
CA ASN A 66 -18.74 -13.50 9.98
C ASN A 66 -19.49 -14.55 9.15
N SER A 67 -18.79 -15.60 8.76
CA SER A 67 -19.35 -16.68 7.93
C SER A 67 -20.36 -17.56 8.67
N THR A 68 -20.20 -17.72 9.99
CA THR A 68 -21.06 -18.57 10.83
C THR A 68 -22.39 -17.89 11.11
N GLY A 69 -22.36 -16.59 11.39
CA GLY A 69 -23.55 -15.78 11.67
C GLY A 69 -24.19 -15.16 10.44
N HIS A 70 -23.58 -15.29 9.26
CA HIS A 70 -24.04 -14.70 8.01
C HIS A 70 -24.30 -13.19 8.09
N TYR A 71 -23.39 -12.43 8.72
CA TYR A 71 -23.50 -10.98 8.81
C TYR A 71 -22.16 -10.28 8.55
N ASN A 72 -22.27 -9.02 8.13
CA ASN A 72 -21.14 -8.11 7.94
C ASN A 72 -21.02 -7.22 9.19
N ASN A 73 -19.83 -7.17 9.77
CA ASN A 73 -19.52 -6.31 10.90
C ASN A 73 -18.66 -5.13 10.43
N PHE A 74 -19.13 -3.90 10.67
CA PHE A 74 -18.34 -2.69 10.53
C PHE A 74 -18.07 -2.14 11.93
N SER A 75 -16.90 -2.47 12.50
CA SER A 75 -16.52 -2.09 13.86
C SER A 75 -15.73 -0.79 13.89
N ASN A 76 -15.76 -0.06 15.02
CA ASN A 76 -14.87 1.08 15.27
C ASN A 76 -14.94 2.21 14.21
N ILE A 77 -16.13 2.46 13.67
CA ILE A 77 -16.40 3.64 12.83
C ILE A 77 -16.41 4.88 13.75
N PRO A 78 -15.58 5.91 13.48
CA PRO A 78 -15.63 7.14 14.26
C PRO A 78 -16.94 7.88 13.99
N TYR A 79 -17.59 8.36 15.04
CA TYR A 79 -18.85 9.13 14.92
C TYR A 79 -18.68 10.61 15.28
N ALA A 80 -17.54 10.98 15.84
CA ALA A 80 -17.21 12.33 16.30
C ALA A 80 -15.70 12.56 16.27
N ILE A 81 -15.28 13.81 16.35
CA ILE A 81 -13.88 14.18 16.54
C ILE A 81 -13.39 13.69 17.92
N PRO A 82 -12.15 13.18 18.05
CA PRO A 82 -11.59 12.79 19.35
C PRO A 82 -11.69 13.90 20.41
N PRO A 83 -12.17 13.61 21.64
CA PRO A 83 -12.36 14.61 22.70
C PRO A 83 -11.03 14.94 23.41
N LEU A 84 -10.05 15.39 22.64
CA LEU A 84 -8.71 15.74 23.11
C LEU A 84 -8.62 17.24 23.45
N GLN A 85 -7.68 17.60 24.33
CA GLN A 85 -7.39 18.99 24.70
C GLN A 85 -8.67 19.76 25.11
N ASP A 86 -8.95 20.89 24.48
CA ASP A 86 -10.09 21.77 24.76
C ASP A 86 -11.45 21.14 24.44
N LEU A 87 -11.48 20.03 23.69
CA LEU A 87 -12.69 19.25 23.46
C LEU A 87 -13.04 18.33 24.63
N ARG A 88 -12.14 18.16 25.61
CA ARG A 88 -12.44 17.40 26.83
C ARG A 88 -13.55 18.12 27.60
N PHE A 89 -14.56 17.36 28.04
CA PHE A 89 -15.75 17.85 28.74
C PHE A 89 -16.67 18.76 27.91
N SER A 90 -16.43 18.84 26.60
CA SER A 90 -17.33 19.50 25.65
C SER A 90 -18.29 18.50 24.99
N LYS A 91 -19.35 19.01 24.35
CA LYS A 91 -20.23 18.16 23.53
C LYS A 91 -19.45 17.58 22.34
N PRO A 92 -19.73 16.34 21.90
CA PRO A 92 -19.11 15.78 20.71
C PRO A 92 -19.35 16.66 19.48
N LEU A 93 -18.34 16.81 18.63
CA LEU A 93 -18.40 17.55 17.38
C LEU A 93 -18.40 16.59 16.19
N PRO A 94 -19.11 16.92 15.08
CA PRO A 94 -19.12 16.11 13.88
C PRO A 94 -17.73 16.04 13.25
N ILE A 95 -17.45 14.93 12.57
CA ILE A 95 -16.19 14.74 11.84
C ILE A 95 -16.11 15.77 10.72
N ASN A 96 -14.99 16.48 10.65
CA ASN A 96 -14.73 17.55 9.69
C ASN A 96 -13.57 17.26 8.73
N SER A 97 -12.95 16.08 8.84
CA SER A 97 -11.89 15.61 7.95
C SER A 97 -12.40 14.47 7.09
N THR A 98 -11.82 14.32 5.89
CA THR A 98 -12.11 13.20 4.99
C THR A 98 -10.85 12.38 4.76
N SER A 99 -11.01 11.06 4.68
CA SER A 99 -9.92 10.13 4.41
C SER A 99 -10.32 9.15 3.32
N SER A 100 -9.41 8.95 2.36
CA SER A 100 -9.55 7.91 1.34
C SER A 100 -9.03 6.56 1.83
N HIS A 101 -8.43 6.47 3.01
CA HIS A 101 -7.96 5.21 3.57
C HIS A 101 -9.14 4.24 3.83
N ILE A 102 -8.94 2.95 3.56
CA ILE A 102 -9.94 1.91 3.86
C ILE A 102 -9.65 1.39 5.26
N ASN A 103 -10.52 1.73 6.21
CA ASN A 103 -10.45 1.24 7.58
C ASN A 103 -11.27 -0.04 7.74
N HIS A 104 -10.71 -1.03 8.42
CA HIS A 104 -11.38 -2.34 8.63
C HIS A 104 -11.88 -2.50 10.07
N GLY A 105 -11.73 -1.48 10.91
CA GLY A 105 -12.21 -1.50 12.30
C GLY A 105 -11.43 -2.43 13.23
N SER A 106 -10.24 -2.87 12.83
CA SER A 106 -9.45 -3.86 13.57
C SER A 106 -8.73 -3.29 14.80
N ILE A 107 -8.56 -1.98 14.88
CA ILE A 107 -7.95 -1.30 16.02
C ILE A 107 -9.09 -0.79 16.91
N GLY A 108 -9.31 -1.44 18.04
CA GLY A 108 -10.33 -1.02 18.99
C GLY A 108 -9.85 0.15 19.85
N HIS A 109 -10.59 1.26 19.86
CA HIS A 109 -10.40 2.34 20.82
C HIS A 109 -11.44 2.23 21.92
N ILE A 110 -10.98 1.97 23.15
CA ILE A 110 -11.83 2.02 24.34
C ILE A 110 -11.56 3.29 25.14
N CYS A 111 -12.56 3.75 25.88
CA CYS A 111 -12.39 4.89 26.77
C CYS A 111 -11.46 4.53 27.94
N PRO A 112 -10.67 5.51 28.46
CA PRO A 112 -9.91 5.32 29.69
C PRO A 112 -10.83 4.82 30.82
N GLN A 113 -10.46 3.70 31.40
CA GLN A 113 -11.15 3.06 32.51
C GLN A 113 -10.12 2.40 33.43
N ALA A 114 -10.48 2.22 34.70
CA ALA A 114 -9.67 1.50 35.68
C ALA A 114 -10.57 0.54 36.46
N HIS A 115 -10.04 -0.63 36.80
CA HIS A 115 -10.72 -1.50 37.75
C HIS A 115 -10.57 -0.88 39.14
N PRO A 116 -11.64 -0.80 39.94
CA PRO A 116 -11.50 -0.37 41.33
C PRO A 116 -10.83 -1.46 42.19
N ASP A 117 -10.02 -1.06 43.17
CA ASP A 117 -9.24 -1.94 44.06
C ASP A 117 -9.87 -2.12 45.47
N TRP A 118 -11.17 -1.86 45.63
CA TRP A 118 -11.86 -1.96 46.93
C TRP A 118 -12.31 -3.39 47.28
#